data_AF-A0A1E7H568-F1
#
_entry.id   AF-A0A1E7H568-F1
#
_cell.length_a   1.000
_cell.length_b   1.000
_cell.length_c   1.000
_cell.angle_alpha   90.00
_cell.angle_beta   90.00
_cell.angle_gamma   90.00
#
_symmetry.space_group_name_H-M   'P 1'
#
loop_
_entity.id
_entity.type
_entity.pdbx_description
1 polymer ?
#
loop_
_entity_poly.entity_id
_entity_poly.type
_entity_poly.pdbx_seq_one_letter_code
_entity_poly.pdbx_strand_id
1 'polypeptide(L)' 'MEDSEKVVEYKDHTIKLTRHEDRCSLFAVTILDREGKEVKQSSRAGKNEKTAFENARKMIDFDIEYEKQDAGDC' A
#
# COMPACT_ATOMS: atom_id res chain seq x y z
N MET A 1 -22.37 -7.60 4.72
CA MET A 1 -21.71 -6.68 3.79
C MET A 1 -20.40 -7.34 3.46
N GLU A 2 -20.18 -7.74 2.21
CA GLU A 2 -18.94 -8.41 1.80
C GLU A 2 -17.79 -7.41 1.89
N ASP A 3 -16.99 -7.52 2.95
CA ASP A 3 -15.69 -6.88 3.08
C ASP A 3 -14.82 -7.36 1.90
N SER A 4 -14.86 -6.60 0.81
CA SER A 4 -14.04 -6.87 -0.38
C SER A 4 -12.62 -6.41 -0.08
N GLU A 5 -11.92 -7.21 0.73
CA GLU A 5 -10.47 -7.10 0.89
C GLU A 5 -9.78 -7.70 -0.34
N LYS A 6 -8.87 -6.95 -0.93
CA LYS A 6 -8.08 -7.37 -2.08
C LYS A 6 -6.61 -7.28 -1.76
N VAL A 7 -5.95 -8.43 -1.79
CA VAL A 7 -4.52 -8.55 -1.50
C VAL A 7 -3.77 -8.69 -2.82
N VAL A 8 -2.73 -7.87 -2.99
CA VAL A 8 -1.88 -7.87 -4.18
C VAL A 8 -0.42 -7.78 -3.78
N GLU A 9 0.40 -8.71 -4.25
CA GLU A 9 1.84 -8.70 -4.01
C GLU A 9 2.56 -7.82 -5.05
N TYR A 10 3.49 -6.98 -4.59
CA TYR A 10 4.26 -6.06 -5.41
C TYR A 10 5.67 -5.83 -4.86
N LYS A 11 6.71 -6.21 -5.61
CA LYS A 11 8.13 -6.02 -5.26
C LYS A 11 8.44 -6.44 -3.81
N ASP A 12 8.12 -7.70 -3.47
CA ASP A 12 8.31 -8.27 -2.13
C ASP A 12 7.47 -7.63 -1.01
N HIS A 13 6.56 -6.71 -1.35
CA HIS A 13 5.59 -6.13 -0.42
C HIS A 13 4.18 -6.67 -0.70
N THR A 14 3.37 -6.75 0.34
CA THR A 14 1.95 -7.13 0.23
C THR A 14 1.07 -5.89 0.39
N ILE A 15 0.31 -5.55 -0.65
CA ILE A 15 -0.65 -4.45 -0.66
C ILE A 15 -2.04 -5.02 -0.37
N LYS A 16 -2.59 -4.69 0.80
CA LYS A 16 -3.98 -4.98 1.16
C LYS A 16 -4.86 -3.77 0.89
N LEU A 17 -5.78 -3.88 -0.04
CA LEU A 17 -6.80 -2.89 -0.34
C LEU A 17 -8.07 -3.27 0.41
N THR A 18 -8.53 -2.40 1.30
CA THR A 18 -9.76 -2.60 2.05
C THR A 18 -10.76 -1.56 1.59
N ARG A 19 -11.90 -2.00 1.07
CA ARG A 19 -13.00 -1.10 0.75
C ARG A 19 -13.60 -0.58 2.05
N HIS A 20 -13.63 0.73 2.23
CA HIS A 20 -14.29 1.37 3.36
C HIS A 20 -15.20 2.47 2.83
N GLU A 21 -16.46 2.48 3.26
CA GLU A 21 -17.41 3.51 2.82
C GLU A 21 -17.30 4.72 3.74
N ASP A 22 -16.19 5.46 3.62
CA ASP A 22 -15.99 6.72 4.35
C ASP A 22 -16.29 7.91 3.44
N ARG A 23 -16.87 8.99 3.99
CA ARG A 23 -17.41 10.12 3.22
C ARG A 23 -16.39 10.79 2.28
N CYS A 24 -15.09 10.57 2.50
CA CYS A 24 -14.02 11.18 1.71
C CYS A 24 -13.13 10.19 0.93
N SER A 25 -13.22 8.88 1.18
CA SER A 25 -12.40 7.87 0.51
C SER A 25 -13.09 6.52 0.57
N LEU A 26 -13.11 5.81 -0.55
CA LEU A 26 -13.80 4.52 -0.67
C LEU A 26 -12.87 3.32 -0.41
N PHE A 27 -11.56 3.56 -0.37
CA PHE A 27 -10.55 2.53 -0.24
C PHE A 27 -9.44 2.99 0.71
N ALA A 28 -9.15 2.12 1.68
CA ALA A 28 -7.95 2.13 2.48
C ALA A 28 -6.92 1.16 1.88
N VAL A 29 -5.65 1.42 2.14
CA VAL A 29 -4.56 0.53 1.77
C VAL A 29 -3.63 0.30 2.95
N THR A 30 -3.21 -0.94 3.12
CA THR A 30 -2.19 -1.37 4.07
C THR A 30 -1.07 -2.04 3.28
N ILE A 31 0.17 -1.62 3.53
CA ILE A 31 1.38 -2.15 2.91
C ILE A 31 2.12 -2.93 3.98
N LEU A 32 2.35 -4.20 3.70
CA LEU A 32 3.14 -5.09 4.54
C LEU A 32 4.45 -5.39 3.82
N ASP A 33 5.52 -5.48 4.57
CA ASP A 33 6.81 -5.99 4.08
C ASP A 33 6.76 -7.51 3.83
N ARG A 34 7.81 -8.08 3.23
CA ARG A 34 7.99 -9.52 3.02
C ARG A 34 7.82 -10.37 4.29
N GLU A 35 8.11 -9.79 5.47
CA GLU A 35 7.94 -10.46 6.75
C GLU A 35 6.48 -10.44 7.26
N GLY A 36 5.55 -9.85 6.49
CA GLY A 36 4.16 -9.66 6.89
C GLY A 36 3.98 -8.56 7.94
N LYS A 37 5.01 -7.73 8.16
CA LYS A 37 4.95 -6.59 9.08
C LYS A 37 4.35 -5.38 8.39
N GLU A 38 3.40 -4.72 9.03
CA GLU A 38 2.84 -3.48 8.51
C GLU A 38 3.91 -2.39 8.53
N VAL A 39 4.28 -1.91 7.34
CA VAL A 39 5.23 -0.81 7.17
C VAL A 39 4.52 0.51 6.90
N LYS A 40 3.33 0.45 6.30
CA LYS A 40 2.57 1.65 5.93
C LYS A 40 1.08 1.37 5.90
N GLN A 41 0.30 2.34 6.36
CA GLN A 41 -1.16 2.31 6.25
C GLN A 41 -1.65 3.67 5.74
N SER A 42 -2.68 3.65 4.91
CA SER A 42 -3.34 4.84 4.40
C SER A 42 -4.84 4.62 4.24
N SER A 43 -5.62 5.20 5.16
CA SER A 43 -7.09 5.13 5.15
C SER A 43 -7.73 5.92 4.00
N ARG A 44 -6.96 6.78 3.32
CA ARG A 44 -7.39 7.62 2.19
C ARG A 44 -6.58 7.31 0.93
N ALA A 45 -6.54 6.03 0.55
CA ALA A 45 -5.73 5.58 -0.58
C ALA A 45 -6.31 6.02 -1.93
N GLY A 46 -7.63 6.17 -2.02
CA GLY A 46 -8.28 6.69 -3.21
C GLY A 46 -9.80 6.53 -3.22
N LYS A 47 -10.42 7.08 -4.27
CA LYS A 47 -11.85 6.92 -4.54
C LYS A 47 -12.18 5.61 -5.25
N ASN A 48 -11.19 4.95 -5.85
CA ASN A 48 -11.35 3.69 -6.58
C ASN A 48 -10.14 2.77 -6.31
N GLU A 49 -10.31 1.46 -6.49
CA GLU A 49 -9.24 0.45 -6.35
C GLU A 49 -7.99 0.81 -7.15
N LYS A 50 -8.17 1.23 -8.41
CA LYS A 50 -7.06 1.58 -9.30
C LYS A 50 -6.21 2.71 -8.72
N THR A 51 -6.83 3.79 -8.26
CA THR A 51 -6.13 4.93 -7.65
C THR A 51 -5.43 4.53 -6.35
N ALA A 52 -6.10 3.74 -5.51
CA ALA A 52 -5.52 3.25 -4.27
C ALA A 52 -4.28 2.38 -4.53
N PHE A 53 -4.36 1.49 -5.52
CA PHE A 53 -3.25 0.65 -5.93
C PHE A 53 -2.09 1.44 -6.55
N GLU A 54 -2.36 2.41 -7.42
CA GLU A 54 -1.32 3.27 -7.99
C GLU A 54 -0.60 4.10 -6.92
N ASN A 55 -1.33 4.61 -5.92
CA ASN A 55 -0.72 5.31 -4.79
C ASN A 55 0.15 4.37 -3.94
N ALA A 56 -0.32 3.17 -3.63
CA ALA A 56 0.46 2.19 -2.88
C ALA A 56 1.73 1.78 -3.63
N ARG A 57 1.66 1.59 -4.95
CA ARG A 57 2.84 1.32 -5.78
C ARG A 57 3.85 2.44 -5.72
N LYS A 58 3.42 3.70 -5.85
CA LYS A 58 4.32 4.87 -5.73
C LYS A 58 4.98 4.93 -4.35
N MET A 59 4.24 4.59 -3.29
CA MET A 59 4.80 4.56 -1.94
C MET A 59 5.89 3.49 -1.79
N ILE A 60 5.66 2.27 -2.31
CA ILE A 60 6.64 1.18 -2.27
C ILE A 60 7.86 1.51 -3.13
N ASP A 61 7.64 2.06 -4.33
CA ASP A 61 8.72 2.46 -5.23
C ASP A 61 9.63 3.49 -4.57
N PHE A 62 9.03 4.50 -3.94
CA PHE A 62 9.75 5.52 -3.19
C PHE A 62 10.49 4.95 -1.97
N ASP A 63 9.90 4.02 -1.23
CA ASP A 63 10.54 3.35 -0.09
C ASP A 63 11.79 2.58 -0.55
N ILE A 64 11.65 1.75 -1.60
CA ILE A 64 12.74 0.95 -2.16
C ILE A 64 13.86 1.85 -2.70
N GLU A 65 13.51 2.94 -3.39
CA GLU A 65 14.50 3.91 -3.89
C GLU A 65 15.24 4.63 -2.76
N TYR A 66 14.56 4.88 -1.64
CA TYR A 66 15.15 5.49 -0.45
C TYR A 66 16.07 4.50 0.29
N GLU A 67 15.64 3.27 0.51
CA GLU A 67 16.46 2.22 1.14
C GLU A 67 17.72 1.90 0.33
N LYS A 68 17.64 1.92 -1.00
CA LYS A 68 18.82 1.74 -1.88
C LYS A 68 19.85 2.85 -1.73
N GLN A 69 19.45 4.05 -1.36
CA GLN A 69 20.37 5.15 -1.11
C GLN A 69 21.03 5.05 0.26
N ASP A 70 20.31 4.55 1.26
CA ASP A 70 20.83 4.38 2.62
C ASP A 70 21.80 3.18 2.74
N ALA A 71 21.58 2.11 1.96
CA ALA A 71 22.44 0.93 1.95
C ALA A 71 23.72 1.07 1.08
N GLY A 72 24.00 2.26 0.55
CA GLY A 72 25.06 2.52 -0.43
C GLY A 72 26.29 3.29 0.06
N ASP A 73 26.41 3.59 1.35
CA ASP A 73 27.60 4.26 1.92
C ASP A 73 28.35 3.30 2.87
N CYS A 74 29.26 2.49 2.30
CA CYS A 74 30.42 1.88 2.97
C CYS A 74 31.44 1.43 1.92
#